data_AF-W8B355-F1
#
_entry.id   AF-W8B355-F1
#
_cell.length_a   1.000
_cell.length_b   1.000
_cell.length_c   1.000
_cell.angle_alpha   90.00
_cell.angle_beta   90.00
_cell.angle_gamma   90.00
#
_symmetry.space_group_name_H-M   'P 1'
#
loop_
_entity.id
_entity.type
_entity.pdbx_description
1 polymer ?
#
loop_
_entity_poly.entity_id
_entity_poly.type
_entity_poly.pdbx_seq_one_letter_code
_entity_poly.pdbx_strand_id
1 'polypeptide(L)'
;MASGIASSTPVRDGSNFATQLLGRIQQLYDEQKLVDVTFKAFNPTVLIPAHRLILSATSGYFQKLFSRDQDISPIIEINEINSDTFERLIAFCYTGRTLITHENVAEMLKASVILQLDDAVADCMDYICENITVYTLEWAYSLQRETQCEHLRQKIHEYEIRHFMEISNRAEFLSFDIEKLKRILESEELNVTCEEDVFAAIKCWYEHDAVSRERHLSDLIGCLRLSQFDVNFIMTNIQPLPGCESLALKAIVWVTQPMARARISLKLKEPRNSLRNSLEETYTYLAVERSDNGGPKCLLRYNETSDEWLKYKEIDFKGVSFFEVILNDNNLIFIGGRRDQRVLNNVKSWNLRTKTWKQLPALICPREGHSVALLDGKIYAIGGSNGNITLMSMEVLTSAGDWRFGRSMNTPRREAAVVTLNGNIFVMGGYDGNRYSNSVEQYNPNTNLWTSCASMNNYYWLHGAAVHKGCIFVVKGGGHNRAAERYDPQKNEWTEICALPNGGERTACISINNHLWAIGGFSNQLTDSTHVYDEETDRWLQKTPLPKAGYYSCFAELKALQ
;
A
#
# COMPACT_ATOMS: atom_id res chain seq x y z
N MET A 1 -53.97 45.70 2.90
CA MET A 1 -52.90 44.72 2.55
C MET A 1 -51.61 45.22 3.17
N ALA A 2 -50.87 44.32 3.84
CA ALA A 2 -49.72 44.59 4.74
C ALA A 2 -50.12 45.35 6.03
N SER A 3 -49.64 45.06 7.24
CA SER A 3 -48.45 44.33 7.68
C SER A 3 -48.62 43.92 9.15
N GLY A 4 -48.15 42.74 9.54
CA GLY A 4 -48.09 42.32 10.94
C GLY A 4 -47.51 40.92 11.11
N ILE A 5 -46.44 40.61 10.39
CA ILE A 5 -45.65 39.39 10.60
C ILE A 5 -44.91 39.60 11.93
N ALA A 6 -45.35 38.92 12.98
CA ALA A 6 -44.56 38.77 14.19
C ALA A 6 -43.33 37.92 13.83
N SER A 7 -42.19 38.59 13.68
CA SER A 7 -40.88 37.95 13.49
C SER A 7 -40.55 37.15 14.74
N SER A 8 -40.58 35.82 14.64
CA SER A 8 -39.98 34.93 15.64
C SER A 8 -38.48 35.21 15.67
N THR A 9 -38.01 35.80 16.76
CA THR A 9 -36.58 35.97 17.05
C THR A 9 -35.91 34.59 17.15
N PRO A 10 -34.66 34.42 16.68
CA PRO A 10 -33.92 33.19 16.91
C PRO A 10 -33.67 33.08 18.43
N VAL A 11 -34.11 31.98 19.02
CA VAL A 11 -33.82 31.63 20.42
C VAL A 11 -32.30 31.57 20.57
N ARG A 12 -31.76 32.22 21.61
CA ARG A 12 -30.34 32.18 21.98
C ARG A 12 -29.82 30.74 21.93
N ASP A 13 -28.67 30.54 21.33
CA ASP A 13 -27.95 29.26 21.27
C ASP A 13 -27.88 28.63 22.67
N GLY A 14 -28.63 27.54 22.87
CA GLY A 14 -28.86 26.92 24.18
C GLY A 14 -27.62 26.24 24.78
N SER A 15 -26.56 26.10 23.98
CA SER A 15 -25.27 25.52 24.38
C SER A 15 -24.67 26.23 25.60
N ASN A 16 -24.71 27.57 25.63
CA ASN A 16 -24.14 28.34 26.74
C ASN A 16 -24.96 28.17 28.04
N PHE A 17 -26.28 28.02 27.95
CA PHE A 17 -27.13 27.77 29.12
C PHE A 17 -26.85 26.40 29.75
N ALA A 18 -26.73 25.35 28.94
CA ALA A 18 -26.44 23.99 29.42
C ALA A 18 -25.08 23.92 30.14
N THR A 19 -24.03 24.50 29.55
CA THR A 19 -22.69 24.54 30.16
C THR A 19 -22.69 25.30 31.48
N GLN A 20 -23.38 26.45 31.57
CA GLN A 20 -23.51 27.20 32.82
C GLN A 20 -24.31 26.45 33.88
N LEU A 21 -25.36 25.72 33.49
CA LEU A 21 -26.16 24.91 34.41
C LEU A 21 -25.33 23.76 34.99
N LEU A 22 -24.60 23.02 34.15
CA LEU A 22 -23.70 21.94 34.58
C LEU A 22 -22.62 22.46 35.52
N GLY A 23 -22.00 23.61 35.21
CA GLY A 23 -21.02 24.24 36.10
C GLY A 23 -21.60 24.60 37.48
N ARG A 24 -22.86 25.06 37.55
CA ARG A 24 -23.55 25.32 38.83
C ARG A 24 -23.88 24.04 39.59
N ILE A 25 -24.29 22.98 38.88
CA ILE A 25 -24.57 21.67 39.48
C ILE A 25 -23.29 21.09 40.10
N GLN A 26 -22.15 21.20 39.40
CA GLN A 26 -20.85 20.81 39.94
C GLN A 26 -20.48 21.61 41.19
N GLN A 27 -20.69 22.94 41.19
CA GLN A 27 -20.44 23.76 42.38
C GLN A 27 -21.29 23.33 43.59
N LEU A 28 -22.55 22.94 43.39
CA LEU A 28 -23.39 22.43 44.47
C LEU A 28 -22.87 21.11 45.04
N TYR A 29 -22.33 20.25 44.20
CA TYR A 29 -21.65 19.01 44.62
C TYR A 29 -20.39 19.32 45.44
N ASP A 30 -19.51 20.20 44.96
CA ASP A 30 -18.28 20.57 45.65
C ASP A 30 -18.55 21.22 47.02
N GLU A 31 -19.59 22.05 47.11
CA GLU A 31 -20.03 22.70 48.35
C GLU A 31 -20.92 21.81 49.24
N GLN A 32 -21.25 20.60 48.79
CA GLN A 32 -22.11 19.63 49.48
C GLN A 32 -23.50 20.20 49.86
N LYS A 33 -24.07 21.03 48.99
CA LYS A 33 -25.37 21.68 49.18
C LYS A 33 -26.48 20.94 48.46
N LEU A 34 -27.64 20.79 49.12
CA LEU A 34 -28.85 20.11 48.60
C LEU A 34 -28.71 18.59 48.39
N VAL A 35 -27.70 17.97 49.01
CA VAL A 35 -27.50 16.52 49.06
C VAL A 35 -28.72 15.82 49.68
N ASP A 36 -29.26 14.82 48.99
CA ASP A 36 -30.47 14.08 49.36
C ASP A 36 -30.25 12.55 49.43
N VAL A 37 -29.00 12.11 49.25
CA VAL A 37 -28.55 10.74 49.47
C VAL A 37 -27.07 10.70 49.83
N THR A 38 -26.69 9.77 50.70
CA THR A 38 -25.30 9.48 51.05
C THR A 38 -25.04 7.99 50.83
N PHE A 39 -23.99 7.66 50.09
CA PHE A 39 -23.57 6.28 49.91
C PHE A 39 -22.51 5.90 50.93
N LYS A 40 -22.61 4.71 51.50
CA LYS A 40 -21.57 4.11 52.32
C LYS A 40 -20.89 3.03 51.49
N ALA A 41 -19.73 3.36 50.92
CA ALA A 41 -18.91 2.45 50.14
C ALA A 41 -17.81 1.84 51.03
N PHE A 42 -17.31 0.65 50.68
CA PHE A 42 -16.38 -0.11 51.50
C PHE A 42 -14.98 -0.26 50.86
N ASN A 43 -14.00 -0.66 51.68
CA ASN A 43 -12.59 -0.89 51.30
C ASN A 43 -11.85 0.33 50.69
N PRO A 44 -11.56 1.40 51.46
CA PRO A 44 -11.94 1.70 52.85
C PRO A 44 -13.38 2.19 53.00
N THR A 45 -13.94 2.20 54.23
CA THR A 45 -15.30 2.71 54.44
C THR A 45 -15.35 4.23 54.33
N VAL A 46 -16.09 4.75 53.34
CA VAL A 46 -16.23 6.19 53.07
C VAL A 46 -17.71 6.54 52.86
N LEU A 47 -18.11 7.72 53.35
CA LEU A 47 -19.43 8.30 53.11
C LEU A 47 -19.36 9.29 51.95
N ILE A 48 -20.10 9.01 50.88
CA ILE A 48 -20.08 9.74 49.62
C ILE A 48 -21.45 10.41 49.42
N PRO A 49 -21.58 11.71 49.76
CA PRO A 49 -22.80 12.48 49.54
C PRO A 49 -23.07 12.73 48.05
N ALA A 50 -24.34 12.70 47.63
CA ALA A 50 -24.75 12.93 46.25
C ALA A 50 -26.21 13.42 46.11
N HIS A 51 -26.62 13.66 44.85
CA HIS A 51 -27.93 14.12 44.46
C HIS A 51 -28.65 13.04 43.63
N ARG A 52 -29.81 12.57 44.11
CA ARG A 52 -30.63 11.55 43.45
C ARG A 52 -31.01 11.94 42.03
N LEU A 53 -31.36 13.21 41.82
CA LEU A 53 -31.75 13.73 40.51
C LEU A 53 -30.62 13.62 39.48
N ILE A 54 -29.40 14.03 39.87
CA ILE A 54 -28.26 14.04 38.95
C ILE A 54 -27.87 12.60 38.59
N LEU A 55 -27.75 11.73 39.61
CA LEU A 55 -27.41 10.33 39.39
C LEU A 55 -28.47 9.56 38.57
N SER A 56 -29.76 9.85 38.77
CA SER A 56 -30.84 9.25 37.97
C SER A 56 -30.81 9.73 36.52
N ALA A 57 -30.36 10.96 36.27
CA ALA A 57 -30.28 11.52 34.94
C ALA A 57 -29.10 10.95 34.15
N THR A 58 -28.01 10.57 34.83
CA THR A 58 -26.79 10.03 34.20
C THR A 58 -26.77 8.50 34.10
N SER A 59 -27.54 7.79 34.93
CA SER A 59 -27.48 6.33 35.01
C SER A 59 -28.85 5.68 35.20
N GLY A 60 -29.13 4.69 34.34
CA GLY A 60 -30.30 3.83 34.44
C GLY A 60 -30.30 2.95 35.70
N TYR A 61 -29.14 2.64 36.27
CA TYR A 61 -29.03 1.92 37.54
C TYR A 61 -29.57 2.77 38.69
N PHE A 62 -29.08 4.00 38.83
CA PHE A 62 -29.52 4.90 39.92
C PHE A 62 -31.00 5.29 39.77
N GLN A 63 -31.47 5.49 38.54
CA GLN A 63 -32.89 5.73 38.29
C GLN A 63 -33.76 4.58 38.82
N LYS A 64 -33.37 3.32 38.57
CA LYS A 64 -34.08 2.13 39.08
C LYS A 64 -33.94 1.97 40.59
N LEU A 65 -32.75 2.24 41.13
CA LEU A 65 -32.46 2.16 42.56
C LEU A 65 -33.39 3.09 43.34
N PHE A 66 -33.48 4.36 42.94
CA PHE A 66 -34.30 5.34 43.65
C PHE A 66 -35.80 5.24 43.34
N SER A 67 -36.19 4.59 42.23
CA SER A 67 -37.61 4.34 41.94
C SER A 67 -38.21 3.19 42.74
N ARG A 68 -37.38 2.28 43.26
CA ARG A 68 -37.81 1.11 44.05
C ARG A 68 -37.91 1.40 45.54
N ASP A 69 -37.10 2.32 46.05
CA ASP A 69 -37.13 2.73 47.46
C ASP A 69 -38.30 3.68 47.72
N GLN A 70 -39.39 3.16 48.29
CA GLN A 70 -40.47 3.98 48.86
C GLN A 70 -40.08 4.57 50.23
N ASP A 71 -39.05 4.01 50.88
CA ASP A 71 -38.44 4.55 52.08
C ASP A 71 -37.24 5.42 51.69
N ILE A 72 -37.30 6.71 52.04
CA ILE A 72 -36.24 7.70 51.80
C ILE A 72 -35.11 7.45 52.81
N SER A 73 -34.45 6.30 52.71
CA SER A 73 -33.25 6.05 53.49
C SER A 73 -32.16 7.04 53.03
N PRO A 74 -31.63 7.88 53.94
CA PRO A 74 -30.61 8.85 53.57
C PRO A 74 -29.25 8.20 53.33
N ILE A 75 -29.06 6.94 53.78
CA ILE A 75 -27.81 6.20 53.64
C ILE A 75 -28.05 4.91 52.86
N ILE A 76 -27.32 4.70 51.77
CA ILE A 76 -27.37 3.49 50.93
C ILE A 76 -26.00 2.81 50.95
N GLU A 77 -25.95 1.50 51.22
CA GLU A 77 -24.70 0.75 51.27
C GLU A 77 -24.33 0.17 49.89
N ILE A 78 -23.08 0.35 49.46
CA ILE A 78 -22.53 -0.18 48.20
C ILE A 78 -21.38 -1.13 48.52
N ASN A 79 -21.64 -2.42 48.39
CA ASN A 79 -20.68 -3.47 48.77
C ASN A 79 -19.85 -4.00 47.59
N GLU A 80 -20.33 -3.83 46.36
CA GLU A 80 -19.75 -4.48 45.17
C GLU A 80 -18.61 -3.66 44.53
N ILE A 81 -18.46 -2.39 44.91
CA ILE A 81 -17.52 -1.44 44.30
C ILE A 81 -16.66 -0.82 45.42
N ASN A 82 -15.34 -0.74 45.20
CA ASN A 82 -14.45 -0.09 46.17
C ASN A 82 -14.78 1.41 46.28
N SER A 83 -14.49 2.01 47.43
CA SER A 83 -14.87 3.40 47.70
C SER A 83 -14.20 4.42 46.77
N ASP A 84 -12.92 4.27 46.43
CA ASP A 84 -12.20 5.20 45.53
C ASP A 84 -12.79 5.19 44.11
N THR A 85 -13.04 4.01 43.55
CA THR A 85 -13.67 3.82 42.23
C THR A 85 -15.09 4.36 42.24
N PHE A 86 -15.86 4.06 43.28
CA PHE A 86 -17.23 4.55 43.40
C PHE A 86 -17.26 6.08 43.47
N GLU A 87 -16.41 6.69 44.30
CA GLU A 87 -16.30 8.16 44.43
C GLU A 87 -15.94 8.82 43.10
N ARG A 88 -14.99 8.24 42.35
CA ARG A 88 -14.62 8.72 41.00
C ARG A 88 -15.79 8.66 40.02
N LEU A 89 -16.59 7.60 40.04
CA LEU A 89 -17.75 7.45 39.16
C LEU A 89 -18.92 8.36 39.57
N ILE A 90 -19.07 8.65 40.87
CA ILE A 90 -19.99 9.68 41.33
C ILE A 90 -19.54 11.05 40.84
N ALA A 91 -18.26 11.40 40.99
CA ALA A 91 -17.70 12.66 40.47
C ALA A 91 -17.84 12.77 38.94
N PHE A 92 -17.69 11.65 38.22
CA PHE A 92 -17.94 11.58 36.77
C PHE A 92 -19.37 12.01 36.42
N CYS A 93 -20.38 11.63 37.20
CA CYS A 93 -21.77 12.03 36.96
C CYS A 93 -22.00 13.56 37.02
N TYR A 94 -21.12 14.32 37.68
CA TYR A 94 -21.21 15.79 37.74
C TYR A 94 -20.32 16.49 36.72
N THR A 95 -19.21 15.85 36.33
CA THR A 95 -18.14 16.50 35.56
C THR A 95 -18.02 15.99 34.13
N GLY A 96 -18.53 14.80 33.84
CA GLY A 96 -18.30 14.07 32.59
C GLY A 96 -16.83 13.72 32.35
N ARG A 97 -16.00 13.70 33.40
CA ARG A 97 -14.56 13.45 33.31
C ARG A 97 -14.11 12.55 34.45
N THR A 98 -13.20 11.63 34.15
CA THR A 98 -12.58 10.77 35.16
C THR A 98 -11.12 10.49 34.80
N LEU A 99 -10.29 10.30 35.83
CA LEU A 99 -8.87 10.01 35.63
C LEU A 99 -8.67 8.49 35.57
N ILE A 100 -8.34 8.00 34.39
CA ILE A 100 -8.10 6.57 34.11
C ILE A 100 -6.60 6.31 34.06
N THR A 101 -6.18 5.25 34.75
CA THR A 101 -4.80 4.80 34.85
C THR A 101 -4.73 3.28 34.68
N HIS A 102 -3.54 2.74 34.39
CA HIS A 102 -3.33 1.30 34.29
C HIS A 102 -3.70 0.54 35.58
N GLU A 103 -3.59 1.18 36.75
CA GLU A 103 -3.90 0.56 38.04
C GLU A 103 -5.41 0.50 38.32
N ASN A 104 -6.19 1.50 37.88
CA ASN A 104 -7.60 1.62 38.23
C ASN A 104 -8.57 1.18 37.12
N VAL A 105 -8.13 1.10 35.86
CA VAL A 105 -9.04 0.93 34.71
C VAL A 105 -9.86 -0.35 34.76
N ALA A 106 -9.30 -1.44 35.30
CA ALA A 106 -10.03 -2.71 35.42
C ALA A 106 -11.20 -2.61 36.41
N GLU A 107 -10.99 -2.02 37.58
CA GLU A 107 -12.04 -1.84 38.60
C GLU A 107 -13.05 -0.79 38.15
N MET A 108 -12.57 0.31 37.56
CA MET A 108 -13.42 1.35 36.99
C MET A 108 -14.35 0.80 35.92
N LEU A 109 -13.84 0.03 34.96
CA LEU A 109 -14.67 -0.55 33.91
C LEU A 109 -15.78 -1.43 34.49
N LYS A 110 -15.43 -2.34 35.41
CA LYS A 110 -16.41 -3.24 36.05
C LYS A 110 -17.49 -2.45 36.77
N ALA A 111 -17.10 -1.44 37.53
CA ALA A 111 -18.01 -0.58 38.27
C ALA A 111 -18.90 0.27 37.33
N SER A 112 -18.35 0.85 36.27
CA SER A 112 -19.11 1.62 35.27
C SER A 112 -20.17 0.77 34.57
N VAL A 113 -19.87 -0.50 34.26
CA VAL A 113 -20.83 -1.45 33.69
C VAL A 113 -21.96 -1.75 34.68
N ILE A 114 -21.64 -2.03 35.95
CA ILE A 114 -22.64 -2.27 37.01
C ILE A 114 -23.54 -1.06 37.17
N LEU A 115 -22.94 0.13 37.23
CA LEU A 115 -23.64 1.41 37.41
C LEU A 115 -24.29 1.92 36.11
N GLN A 116 -24.20 1.23 34.98
CA GLN A 116 -24.78 1.64 33.69
C GLN A 116 -24.39 3.07 33.29
N LEU A 117 -23.09 3.38 33.39
CA LEU A 117 -22.50 4.66 32.97
C LEU A 117 -21.79 4.47 31.62
N ASP A 118 -22.55 4.58 30.52
CA ASP A 118 -22.06 4.23 29.17
C ASP A 118 -20.87 5.08 28.73
N ASP A 119 -20.87 6.38 29.01
CA ASP A 119 -19.76 7.28 28.66
C ASP A 119 -18.47 6.93 29.44
N ALA A 120 -18.58 6.56 30.71
CA ALA A 120 -17.42 6.12 31.50
C ALA A 120 -16.90 4.75 31.05
N VAL A 121 -17.79 3.86 30.56
CA VAL A 121 -17.39 2.60 29.91
C VAL A 121 -16.61 2.92 28.64
N ALA A 122 -17.07 3.87 27.82
CA ALA A 122 -16.37 4.29 26.61
C ALA A 122 -14.96 4.84 26.92
N ASP A 123 -14.84 5.76 27.88
CA ASP A 123 -13.54 6.32 28.28
C ASP A 123 -12.57 5.23 28.77
N CYS A 124 -13.05 4.26 29.57
CA CYS A 124 -12.26 3.13 30.03
C CYS A 124 -11.86 2.19 28.87
N MET A 125 -12.77 1.96 27.93
CA MET A 125 -12.51 1.16 26.74
C MET A 125 -11.44 1.80 25.86
N ASP A 126 -11.54 3.09 25.59
CA ASP A 126 -10.56 3.83 24.78
C ASP A 126 -9.16 3.72 25.40
N TYR A 127 -9.05 3.96 26.71
CA TYR A 127 -7.78 3.79 27.43
C TYR A 127 -7.24 2.36 27.33
N ILE A 128 -8.07 1.34 27.54
CA ILE A 128 -7.64 -0.06 27.41
C ILE A 128 -7.13 -0.31 26.00
N CYS A 129 -7.91 0.06 24.99
CA CYS A 129 -7.61 -0.20 23.58
C CYS A 129 -6.33 0.46 23.10
N GLU A 130 -6.03 1.67 23.58
CA GLU A 130 -4.77 2.37 23.30
C GLU A 130 -3.56 1.71 23.96
N ASN A 131 -3.77 0.91 25.01
CA ASN A 131 -2.72 0.31 25.82
C ASN A 131 -2.68 -1.24 25.77
N ILE A 132 -3.43 -1.88 24.86
CA ILE A 132 -3.28 -3.32 24.64
C ILE A 132 -1.90 -3.58 24.01
N THR A 133 -1.15 -4.47 24.64
CA THR A 133 0.13 -4.97 24.16
C THR A 133 0.13 -6.50 24.24
N VAL A 134 1.13 -7.14 23.63
CA VAL A 134 1.28 -8.61 23.69
C VAL A 134 1.41 -9.09 25.15
N TYR A 135 1.96 -8.28 26.05
CA TYR A 135 2.13 -8.61 27.47
C TYR A 135 0.86 -8.42 28.31
N THR A 136 -0.06 -7.55 27.88
CA THR A 136 -1.31 -7.25 28.59
C THR A 136 -2.51 -8.02 28.04
N LEU A 137 -2.31 -8.86 27.01
CA LEU A 137 -3.39 -9.58 26.31
C LEU A 137 -4.13 -10.58 27.22
N GLU A 138 -3.42 -11.30 28.10
CA GLU A 138 -4.05 -12.24 29.05
C GLU A 138 -4.95 -11.52 30.05
N TRP A 139 -4.48 -10.38 30.56
CA TRP A 139 -5.27 -9.51 31.42
C TRP A 139 -6.53 -9.00 30.69
N ALA A 140 -6.40 -8.60 29.42
CA ALA A 140 -7.53 -8.17 28.60
C ALA A 140 -8.56 -9.31 28.40
N TYR A 141 -8.13 -10.56 28.22
CA TYR A 141 -9.05 -11.71 28.17
C TYR A 141 -9.77 -11.96 29.50
N SER A 142 -9.07 -11.84 30.64
CA SER A 142 -9.74 -11.97 31.95
C SER A 142 -10.79 -10.89 32.11
N LEU A 143 -10.44 -9.65 31.79
CA LEU A 143 -11.33 -8.51 31.90
C LEU A 143 -12.55 -8.63 30.96
N GLN A 144 -12.35 -9.09 29.73
CA GLN A 144 -13.43 -9.34 28.77
C GLN A 144 -14.39 -10.42 29.27
N ARG A 145 -13.89 -11.50 29.89
CA ARG A 145 -14.74 -12.57 30.44
C ARG A 145 -15.54 -12.10 31.66
N GLU A 146 -14.91 -11.32 32.53
CA GLU A 146 -15.54 -10.80 33.75
C GLU A 146 -16.61 -9.74 33.45
N THR A 147 -16.36 -8.86 32.47
CA THR A 147 -17.29 -7.78 32.11
C THR A 147 -18.30 -8.17 31.04
N GLN A 148 -18.05 -9.26 30.31
CA GLN A 148 -18.80 -9.67 29.10
C GLN A 148 -18.92 -8.55 28.06
N CYS A 149 -17.97 -7.61 28.04
CA CYS A 149 -18.00 -6.47 27.13
C CYS A 149 -17.72 -6.91 25.68
N GLU A 150 -18.71 -6.75 24.80
CA GLU A 150 -18.60 -7.09 23.39
C GLU A 150 -17.63 -6.16 22.64
N HIS A 151 -17.58 -4.88 23.03
CA HIS A 151 -16.68 -3.90 22.42
C HIS A 151 -15.20 -4.27 22.68
N LEU A 152 -14.87 -4.63 23.93
CA LEU A 152 -13.53 -5.11 24.28
C LEU A 152 -13.18 -6.39 23.50
N ARG A 153 -14.14 -7.31 23.34
CA ARG A 153 -13.94 -8.54 22.54
C ARG A 153 -13.58 -8.22 21.10
N GLN A 154 -14.28 -7.27 20.47
CA GLN A 154 -13.98 -6.83 19.11
C GLN A 154 -12.59 -6.19 19.02
N LYS A 155 -12.22 -5.35 19.98
CA LYS A 155 -10.93 -4.65 20.00
C LYS A 155 -9.74 -5.58 20.22
N ILE A 156 -9.90 -6.55 21.11
CA ILE A 156 -8.92 -7.64 21.28
C ILE A 156 -8.76 -8.39 19.94
N HIS A 157 -9.85 -8.72 19.27
CA HIS A 157 -9.80 -9.40 17.97
C HIS A 157 -9.10 -8.56 16.88
N GLU A 158 -9.37 -7.26 16.80
CA GLU A 158 -8.67 -6.33 15.90
C GLU A 158 -7.16 -6.29 16.20
N TYR A 159 -6.78 -6.29 17.49
CA TYR A 159 -5.39 -6.36 17.91
C TYR A 159 -4.73 -7.68 17.50
N GLU A 160 -5.41 -8.82 17.70
CA GLU A 160 -4.90 -10.14 17.30
C GLU A 160 -4.62 -10.24 15.81
N ILE A 161 -5.50 -9.67 14.99
CA ILE A 161 -5.33 -9.58 13.54
C ILE A 161 -4.09 -8.74 13.21
N ARG A 162 -3.91 -7.59 13.85
CA ARG A 162 -2.80 -6.66 13.59
C ARG A 162 -1.44 -7.13 14.12
N HIS A 163 -1.40 -7.97 15.15
CA HIS A 163 -0.15 -8.46 15.76
C HIS A 163 0.01 -9.98 15.61
N PHE A 164 -0.63 -10.57 14.59
CA PHE A 164 -0.70 -12.02 14.41
C PHE A 164 0.67 -12.71 14.38
N MET A 165 1.67 -12.16 13.67
CA MET A 165 3.04 -12.74 13.62
C MET A 165 3.71 -12.82 14.99
N GLU A 166 3.47 -11.84 15.87
CA GLU A 166 4.03 -11.87 17.23
C GLU A 166 3.28 -12.90 18.07
N ILE A 167 1.95 -12.95 17.95
CA ILE A 167 1.07 -13.84 18.72
C ILE A 167 1.26 -15.30 18.31
N SER A 168 1.42 -15.61 17.03
CA SER A 168 1.56 -16.99 16.52
C SER A 168 2.80 -17.70 17.07
N ASN A 169 3.81 -16.94 17.51
CA ASN A 169 5.05 -17.46 18.11
C ASN A 169 4.94 -17.69 19.62
N ARG A 170 3.78 -17.43 20.22
CA ARG A 170 3.55 -17.50 21.67
C ARG A 170 2.81 -18.77 22.06
N ALA A 171 2.98 -19.22 23.30
CA ALA A 171 2.33 -20.44 23.79
C ALA A 171 0.80 -20.27 23.88
N GLU A 172 0.36 -19.04 24.14
CA GLU A 172 -1.01 -18.60 24.26
C GLU A 172 -1.80 -18.90 22.98
N PHE A 173 -1.18 -18.76 21.81
CA PHE A 173 -1.78 -19.07 20.51
C PHE A 173 -2.18 -20.54 20.37
N LEU A 174 -1.41 -21.46 20.95
CA LEU A 174 -1.70 -22.90 20.91
C LEU A 174 -2.97 -23.28 21.68
N SER A 175 -3.45 -22.39 22.56
CA SER A 175 -4.67 -22.57 23.34
C SER A 175 -5.93 -22.00 22.68
N PHE A 176 -5.81 -21.35 21.51
CA PHE A 176 -6.96 -20.79 20.80
C PHE A 176 -7.91 -21.90 20.34
N ASP A 177 -9.22 -21.65 20.50
CA ASP A 177 -10.25 -22.52 19.94
C ASP A 177 -10.40 -22.33 18.42
N ILE A 178 -11.09 -23.29 17.79
CA ILE A 178 -11.25 -23.33 16.33
C ILE A 178 -12.06 -22.15 15.78
N GLU A 179 -13.10 -21.70 16.47
CA GLU A 179 -13.96 -20.62 15.98
C GLU A 179 -13.19 -19.29 15.98
N LYS A 180 -12.46 -19.04 17.07
CA LYS A 180 -11.59 -17.89 17.21
C LYS A 180 -10.48 -17.90 16.15
N LEU A 181 -9.76 -19.01 16.03
CA LEU A 181 -8.67 -19.12 15.06
C LEU A 181 -9.18 -18.95 13.63
N LYS A 182 -10.30 -19.58 13.28
CA LYS A 182 -10.94 -19.42 11.97
C LYS A 182 -11.31 -17.96 11.69
N ARG A 183 -11.90 -17.26 12.65
CA ARG A 183 -12.28 -15.84 12.51
C ARG A 183 -11.05 -14.96 12.24
N ILE A 184 -9.93 -15.23 12.90
CA ILE A 184 -8.66 -14.52 12.69
C ILE A 184 -8.11 -14.83 11.29
N LEU A 185 -8.02 -16.11 10.91
CA LEU A 185 -7.42 -16.55 9.65
C LEU A 185 -8.23 -16.15 8.41
N GLU A 186 -9.55 -16.01 8.52
CA GLU A 186 -10.40 -15.53 7.43
C GLU A 186 -10.24 -14.02 7.17
N SER A 187 -9.74 -13.24 8.13
CA SER A 187 -9.62 -11.78 8.03
C SER A 187 -8.73 -11.32 6.87
N GLU A 188 -9.21 -10.36 6.08
CA GLU A 188 -8.42 -9.73 5.02
C GLU A 188 -7.29 -8.83 5.56
N GLU A 189 -7.36 -8.38 6.81
CA GLU A 189 -6.38 -7.46 7.42
C GLU A 189 -5.33 -8.18 8.28
N LEU A 190 -5.22 -9.51 8.19
CA LEU A 190 -4.29 -10.31 9.01
C LEU A 190 -2.84 -9.92 8.77
N ASN A 191 -2.11 -9.51 9.82
CA ASN A 191 -0.70 -9.16 9.72
C ASN A 191 0.16 -10.41 9.51
N VAL A 192 0.56 -10.65 8.27
CA VAL A 192 1.49 -11.70 7.83
C VAL A 192 2.31 -11.20 6.64
N THR A 193 3.47 -11.81 6.38
CA THR A 193 4.32 -11.44 5.23
C THR A 193 3.98 -12.26 3.99
N CYS A 194 3.51 -13.48 4.18
CA CYS A 194 3.08 -14.39 3.13
C CYS A 194 2.02 -15.39 3.66
N GLU A 195 1.38 -16.15 2.77
CA GLU A 195 0.42 -17.18 3.21
C GLU A 195 1.12 -18.39 3.85
N GLU A 196 2.41 -18.60 3.55
CA GLU A 196 3.25 -19.61 4.19
C GLU A 196 3.39 -19.38 5.71
N ASP A 197 3.38 -18.12 6.17
CA ASP A 197 3.37 -17.79 7.60
C ASP A 197 2.09 -18.28 8.28
N VAL A 198 0.95 -18.05 7.61
CA VAL A 198 -0.37 -18.48 8.07
C VAL A 198 -0.42 -20.02 8.13
N PHE A 199 0.11 -20.67 7.10
CA PHE A 199 0.23 -22.14 7.06
C PHE A 199 1.12 -22.66 8.19
N ALA A 200 2.27 -22.04 8.44
CA ALA A 200 3.16 -22.42 9.53
C ALA A 200 2.46 -22.29 10.89
N ALA A 201 1.71 -21.22 11.13
CA ALA A 201 0.93 -21.03 12.34
C ALA A 201 -0.16 -22.11 12.49
N ILE A 202 -0.93 -22.41 11.43
CA ILE A 202 -1.93 -23.49 11.43
C ILE A 202 -1.26 -24.83 11.76
N LYS A 203 -0.09 -25.10 11.17
CA LYS A 203 0.65 -26.33 11.38
C LYS A 203 1.14 -26.46 12.82
N CYS A 204 1.74 -25.41 13.39
CA CYS A 204 2.16 -25.40 14.80
C CYS A 204 0.98 -25.60 15.76
N TRP A 205 -0.17 -24.97 15.49
CA TRP A 205 -1.39 -25.19 16.25
C TRP A 205 -1.89 -26.63 16.11
N TYR A 206 -1.90 -27.20 14.91
CA TYR A 206 -2.32 -28.58 14.69
C TYR A 206 -1.40 -29.60 15.40
N GLU A 207 -0.08 -29.46 15.25
CA GLU A 207 0.91 -30.41 15.79
C GLU A 207 0.91 -30.45 17.33
N HIS A 208 0.45 -29.39 18.00
CA HIS A 208 0.32 -29.37 19.46
C HIS A 208 -0.71 -30.39 20.00
N ASP A 209 -1.77 -30.68 19.25
CA ASP A 209 -2.78 -31.70 19.60
C ASP A 209 -3.40 -32.29 18.33
N ALA A 210 -2.57 -33.02 17.57
CA ALA A 210 -2.96 -33.55 16.27
C ALA A 210 -4.21 -34.45 16.32
N VAL A 211 -4.36 -35.24 17.40
CA VAL A 211 -5.45 -36.22 17.54
C VAL A 211 -6.82 -35.54 17.65
N SER A 212 -6.94 -34.48 18.45
CA SER A 212 -8.23 -33.78 18.60
C SER A 212 -8.49 -32.79 17.46
N ARG A 213 -7.42 -32.27 16.83
CA ARG A 213 -7.47 -31.18 15.83
C ARG A 213 -7.53 -31.64 14.38
N GLU A 214 -7.28 -32.92 14.09
CA GLU A 214 -7.30 -33.48 12.72
C GLU A 214 -8.58 -33.14 11.96
N ARG A 215 -9.74 -33.30 12.59
CA ARG A 215 -11.05 -32.99 12.00
C ARG A 215 -11.26 -31.52 11.61
N HIS A 216 -10.46 -30.61 12.15
CA HIS A 216 -10.56 -29.16 11.93
C HIS A 216 -9.50 -28.65 10.95
N LEU A 217 -8.52 -29.47 10.59
CA LEU A 217 -7.38 -29.06 9.78
C LEU A 217 -7.82 -28.61 8.38
N SER A 218 -8.72 -29.34 7.73
CA SER A 218 -9.22 -28.99 6.39
C SER A 218 -9.98 -27.66 6.38
N ASP A 219 -10.73 -27.35 7.44
CA ASP A 219 -11.44 -26.08 7.60
C ASP A 219 -10.46 -24.89 7.75
N LEU A 220 -9.39 -25.07 8.53
CA LEU A 220 -8.35 -24.06 8.73
C LEU A 220 -7.53 -23.84 7.45
N ILE A 221 -7.14 -24.92 6.77
CA ILE A 221 -6.46 -24.84 5.46
C ILE A 221 -7.38 -24.18 4.42
N GLY A 222 -8.70 -24.37 4.50
CA GLY A 222 -9.67 -23.66 3.68
C GLY A 222 -9.73 -22.13 3.91
N CYS A 223 -9.14 -21.63 5.00
CA CYS A 223 -9.00 -20.20 5.29
C CYS A 223 -7.75 -19.59 4.64
N LEU A 224 -6.85 -20.42 4.11
CA LEU A 224 -5.69 -19.96 3.34
C LEU A 224 -6.12 -19.50 1.95
N ARG A 225 -5.40 -18.52 1.41
CA ARG A 225 -5.53 -18.09 0.01
C ARG A 225 -4.68 -19.02 -0.85
N LEU A 226 -5.15 -20.25 -1.02
CA LEU A 226 -4.43 -21.35 -1.68
C LEU A 226 -3.94 -21.01 -3.11
N SER A 227 -4.54 -20.00 -3.76
CA SER A 227 -4.09 -19.46 -5.05
C SER A 227 -2.74 -18.74 -5.01
N GLN A 228 -2.27 -18.35 -3.82
CA GLN A 228 -1.01 -17.60 -3.63
C GLN A 228 0.21 -18.51 -3.44
N PHE A 229 0.01 -19.81 -3.17
CA PHE A 229 1.10 -20.76 -3.00
C PHE A 229 1.62 -21.28 -4.34
N ASP A 230 2.92 -21.59 -4.39
CA ASP A 230 3.49 -22.35 -5.49
C ASP A 230 2.94 -23.79 -5.54
N VAL A 231 2.80 -24.34 -6.74
CA VAL A 231 2.27 -25.69 -6.96
C VAL A 231 3.09 -26.75 -6.21
N ASN A 232 4.42 -26.62 -6.19
CA ASN A 232 5.30 -27.55 -5.48
C ASN A 232 5.06 -27.48 -3.96
N PHE A 233 4.81 -26.27 -3.42
CA PHE A 233 4.48 -26.12 -2.01
C PHE A 233 3.16 -26.81 -1.66
N ILE A 234 2.12 -26.62 -2.46
CA ILE A 234 0.80 -27.25 -2.24
C ILE A 234 0.94 -28.77 -2.26
N MET A 235 1.65 -29.33 -3.24
CA MET A 235 1.84 -30.79 -3.37
C MET A 235 2.66 -31.38 -2.23
N THR A 236 3.66 -30.66 -1.73
CA THR A 236 4.59 -31.17 -0.72
C THR A 236 4.05 -31.02 0.69
N ASN A 237 3.35 -29.90 0.98
CA ASN A 237 3.01 -29.52 2.35
C ASN A 237 1.51 -29.56 2.65
N ILE A 238 0.64 -29.29 1.68
CA ILE A 238 -0.82 -29.18 1.90
C ILE A 238 -1.53 -30.48 1.50
N GLN A 239 -1.19 -31.05 0.34
CA GLN A 239 -1.79 -32.28 -0.17
C GLN A 239 -1.63 -33.49 0.76
N PRO A 240 -0.51 -33.69 1.48
CA PRO A 240 -0.36 -34.83 2.39
C PRO A 240 -1.13 -34.70 3.71
N LEU A 241 -1.71 -33.52 4.01
CA LEU A 241 -2.43 -33.31 5.25
C LEU A 241 -3.81 -34.00 5.24
N PRO A 242 -4.24 -34.61 6.37
CA PRO A 242 -5.52 -35.28 6.46
C PRO A 242 -6.69 -34.38 6.03
N GLY A 243 -7.49 -34.85 5.07
CA GLY A 243 -8.71 -34.16 4.62
C GLY A 243 -8.47 -32.93 3.73
N CYS A 244 -7.23 -32.64 3.35
CA CYS A 244 -6.86 -31.48 2.52
C CYS A 244 -6.71 -31.82 1.03
N GLU A 245 -6.87 -33.08 0.62
CA GLU A 245 -6.56 -33.57 -0.72
C GLU A 245 -7.42 -32.88 -1.79
N SER A 246 -8.72 -32.74 -1.52
CA SER A 246 -9.65 -32.08 -2.46
C SER A 246 -9.37 -30.59 -2.60
N LEU A 247 -8.99 -29.91 -1.51
CA LEU A 247 -8.63 -28.49 -1.52
C LEU A 247 -7.32 -28.26 -2.29
N ALA A 248 -6.31 -29.08 -2.03
CA ALA A 248 -5.03 -29.05 -2.73
C ALA A 248 -5.21 -29.27 -4.24
N LEU A 249 -6.00 -30.28 -4.64
CA LEU A 249 -6.28 -30.54 -6.06
C LEU A 249 -6.99 -29.37 -6.74
N LYS A 250 -8.01 -28.78 -6.08
CA LYS A 250 -8.71 -27.59 -6.62
C LYS A 250 -7.74 -26.41 -6.78
N ALA A 251 -6.85 -26.19 -5.82
CA ALA A 251 -5.85 -25.12 -5.88
C ALA A 251 -4.81 -25.35 -6.98
N ILE A 252 -4.28 -26.56 -7.12
CA ILE A 252 -3.32 -26.91 -8.18
C ILE A 252 -3.93 -26.68 -9.56
N VAL A 253 -5.15 -27.15 -9.80
CA VAL A 253 -5.84 -26.93 -11.08
C VAL A 253 -6.12 -25.44 -11.30
N TRP A 254 -6.47 -24.68 -10.25
CA TRP A 254 -6.65 -23.23 -10.34
C TRP A 254 -5.39 -22.48 -10.79
N VAL A 255 -4.25 -22.84 -10.21
CA VAL A 255 -2.95 -22.22 -10.49
C VAL A 255 -2.46 -22.61 -11.88
N THR A 256 -2.55 -23.89 -12.25
CA THR A 256 -1.98 -24.43 -13.50
C THR A 256 -2.86 -24.26 -14.74
N GLN A 257 -4.18 -24.12 -14.60
CA GLN A 257 -5.13 -24.08 -15.73
C GLN A 257 -6.01 -22.83 -15.71
N PRO A 258 -5.60 -21.73 -16.38
CA PRO A 258 -6.36 -20.48 -16.42
C PRO A 258 -7.80 -20.65 -16.95
N MET A 259 -8.03 -21.55 -17.92
CA MET A 259 -9.36 -21.83 -18.46
C MET A 259 -10.30 -22.57 -17.50
N ALA A 260 -9.76 -23.24 -16.47
CA ALA A 260 -10.54 -23.95 -15.46
C ALA A 260 -11.01 -23.05 -14.30
N ARG A 261 -10.48 -21.82 -14.21
CA ARG A 261 -10.79 -20.87 -13.12
C ARG A 261 -12.28 -20.50 -13.04
N ALA A 262 -13.01 -20.48 -14.16
CA ALA A 262 -14.45 -20.21 -14.11
C ALA A 262 -15.26 -21.35 -13.44
N ARG A 263 -14.69 -22.56 -13.33
CA ARG A 263 -15.40 -23.79 -12.93
C ARG A 263 -15.01 -24.29 -11.54
N ILE A 264 -14.05 -23.64 -10.88
CA ILE A 264 -13.52 -24.04 -9.58
C ILE A 264 -13.93 -23.02 -8.52
N SER A 265 -14.46 -23.50 -7.40
CA SER A 265 -14.82 -22.66 -6.26
C SER A 265 -13.76 -22.77 -5.17
N LEU A 266 -12.91 -21.74 -5.05
CA LEU A 266 -12.06 -21.49 -3.89
C LEU A 266 -12.67 -20.32 -3.11
N LYS A 267 -12.76 -20.45 -1.78
CA LYS A 267 -13.42 -19.46 -0.91
C LYS A 267 -12.68 -18.12 -0.91
N LEU A 268 -11.35 -18.16 -0.84
CA LEU A 268 -10.48 -16.99 -0.79
C LEU A 268 -9.46 -17.09 -1.91
N LYS A 269 -9.49 -16.13 -2.84
CA LYS A 269 -8.75 -16.18 -4.11
C LYS A 269 -7.71 -15.07 -4.26
N GLU A 270 -7.99 -13.93 -3.63
CA GLU A 270 -7.17 -12.73 -3.69
C GLU A 270 -6.16 -12.70 -2.54
N PRO A 271 -4.98 -12.09 -2.73
CA PRO A 271 -4.07 -11.82 -1.61
C PRO A 271 -4.76 -10.89 -0.60
N ARG A 272 -4.42 -11.06 0.69
CA ARG A 272 -4.98 -10.31 1.83
C ARG A 272 -4.88 -8.81 1.63
N ASN A 273 -5.85 -8.04 2.12
CA ASN A 273 -5.76 -6.59 2.14
C ASN A 273 -4.58 -6.07 2.97
N SER A 274 -4.18 -6.71 4.06
CA SER A 274 -2.94 -6.37 4.78
C SER A 274 -1.70 -6.51 3.89
N LEU A 275 -1.69 -7.49 2.98
CA LEU A 275 -0.69 -7.64 1.92
C LEU A 275 -0.93 -6.69 0.73
N ARG A 276 -2.11 -6.05 0.63
CA ARG A 276 -2.43 -5.02 -0.38
C ARG A 276 -2.19 -3.58 0.11
N ASN A 277 -2.34 -3.33 1.42
CA ASN A 277 -2.14 -2.04 2.09
C ASN A 277 -0.70 -1.89 2.59
N SER A 278 0.03 -2.99 2.78
CA SER A 278 1.50 -2.99 2.86
C SER A 278 2.18 -2.90 1.47
N LEU A 279 1.40 -2.87 0.38
CA LEU A 279 1.83 -2.32 -0.90
C LEU A 279 1.68 -0.79 -0.90
N GLU A 280 2.43 -0.09 -0.05
CA GLU A 280 3.39 0.78 -0.73
C GLU A 280 4.21 -0.19 -1.55
N GLU A 281 3.84 -0.35 -2.83
CA GLU A 281 4.55 -1.20 -3.78
C GLU A 281 6.02 -0.85 -3.58
N THR A 282 6.74 -1.68 -2.82
CA THR A 282 8.02 -1.23 -2.31
C THR A 282 8.94 -1.51 -3.47
N TYR A 283 8.95 -0.61 -4.43
CA TYR A 283 9.70 -0.81 -5.63
C TYR A 283 11.17 -0.66 -5.26
N THR A 284 11.97 -1.59 -5.78
CA THR A 284 13.37 -1.30 -5.96
C THR A 284 13.50 -0.48 -7.24
N TYR A 285 13.75 0.82 -7.08
CA TYR A 285 14.04 1.67 -8.23
C TYR A 285 15.49 1.54 -8.65
N LEU A 286 15.71 1.27 -9.92
CA LEU A 286 17.01 1.01 -10.51
C LEU A 286 17.30 2.01 -11.62
N ALA A 287 18.56 2.39 -11.77
CA ALA A 287 19.03 3.18 -12.91
C ALA A 287 20.29 2.54 -13.49
N VAL A 288 20.28 2.22 -14.79
CA VAL A 288 21.40 1.60 -15.51
C VAL A 288 22.06 2.63 -16.41
N GLU A 289 23.36 2.87 -16.23
CA GLU A 289 24.14 3.78 -17.05
C GLU A 289 24.23 3.29 -18.50
N ARG A 290 24.03 4.22 -19.44
CA ARG A 290 24.08 4.02 -20.90
C ARG A 290 25.14 4.85 -21.62
N SER A 291 25.92 5.63 -20.88
CA SER A 291 26.99 6.49 -21.41
C SER A 291 28.04 5.71 -22.21
N ASP A 292 28.54 6.28 -23.30
CA ASP A 292 29.50 5.65 -24.21
C ASP A 292 30.97 5.93 -23.81
N ASN A 293 31.33 5.58 -22.57
CA ASN A 293 32.67 5.82 -22.03
C ASN A 293 33.63 4.62 -22.21
N GLY A 294 33.24 3.59 -22.96
CA GLY A 294 34.01 2.34 -23.12
C GLY A 294 34.18 1.48 -21.85
N GLY A 295 33.83 2.02 -20.67
CA GLY A 295 33.95 1.37 -19.37
C GLY A 295 32.73 0.54 -18.95
N PRO A 296 32.80 -0.12 -17.77
CA PRO A 296 31.66 -0.85 -17.21
C PRO A 296 30.49 0.10 -16.92
N LYS A 297 29.27 -0.42 -16.91
CA LYS A 297 28.05 0.36 -16.69
C LYS A 297 27.68 0.36 -15.22
N CYS A 298 27.47 1.53 -14.64
CA CYS A 298 27.01 1.65 -13.27
C CYS A 298 25.52 1.29 -13.16
N LEU A 299 25.17 0.39 -12.26
CA LEU A 299 23.81 0.12 -11.80
C LEU A 299 23.62 0.81 -10.45
N LEU A 300 22.68 1.73 -10.40
CA LEU A 300 22.29 2.48 -9.21
C LEU A 300 20.97 1.94 -8.66
N ARG A 301 20.79 2.04 -7.35
CA ARG A 301 19.55 1.73 -6.64
C ARG A 301 19.17 2.92 -5.77
N TYR A 302 17.92 3.34 -5.85
CA TYR A 302 17.40 4.41 -5.01
C TYR A 302 17.15 3.91 -3.58
N ASN A 303 17.55 4.71 -2.59
CA ASN A 303 17.26 4.47 -1.18
C ASN A 303 16.21 5.47 -0.72
N GLU A 304 15.01 4.97 -0.44
CA GLU A 304 13.86 5.77 -0.05
C GLU A 304 14.04 6.41 1.33
N THR A 305 14.70 5.72 2.26
CA THR A 305 14.92 6.22 3.62
C THR A 305 15.88 7.42 3.65
N SER A 306 16.85 7.44 2.75
CA SER A 306 17.83 8.54 2.67
C SER A 306 17.55 9.54 1.55
N ASP A 307 16.60 9.28 0.64
CA ASP A 307 16.35 10.10 -0.56
C ASP A 307 17.61 10.26 -1.43
N GLU A 308 18.33 9.16 -1.66
CA GLU A 308 19.59 9.16 -2.43
C GLU A 308 19.70 7.98 -3.42
N TRP A 309 20.37 8.22 -4.54
CA TRP A 309 20.79 7.16 -5.45
C TRP A 309 22.12 6.56 -5.00
N LEU A 310 22.13 5.27 -4.71
CA LEU A 310 23.33 4.56 -4.26
C LEU A 310 23.86 3.63 -5.35
N LYS A 311 25.20 3.52 -5.43
CA LYS A 311 25.83 2.56 -6.33
C LYS A 311 25.54 1.13 -5.87
N TYR A 312 24.87 0.36 -6.71
CA TYR A 312 24.51 -1.02 -6.41
C TYR A 312 25.51 -2.03 -7.00
N LYS A 313 25.88 -1.88 -8.28
CA LYS A 313 26.88 -2.75 -8.92
C LYS A 313 27.49 -2.10 -10.17
N GLU A 314 28.66 -2.57 -10.58
CA GLU A 314 29.18 -2.34 -11.94
C GLU A 314 28.93 -3.58 -12.79
N ILE A 315 28.30 -3.36 -13.95
CA ILE A 315 27.98 -4.38 -14.93
C ILE A 315 29.04 -4.31 -16.04
N ASP A 316 29.76 -5.41 -16.25
CA ASP A 316 30.77 -5.49 -17.31
C ASP A 316 30.12 -5.63 -18.70
N PHE A 317 29.67 -4.49 -19.24
CA PHE A 317 29.07 -4.36 -20.56
C PHE A 317 29.76 -3.24 -21.35
N LYS A 318 31.01 -3.50 -21.73
CA LYS A 318 31.92 -2.53 -22.35
C LYS A 318 31.78 -2.46 -23.87
N GLY A 319 32.15 -1.30 -24.42
CA GLY A 319 32.29 -1.09 -25.87
C GLY A 319 31.00 -1.33 -26.66
N VAL A 320 29.84 -1.00 -26.06
CA VAL A 320 28.56 -0.97 -26.77
C VAL A 320 27.85 0.32 -26.41
N SER A 321 27.37 1.05 -27.41
CA SER A 321 26.56 2.25 -27.26
C SER A 321 25.24 2.13 -28.00
N PHE A 322 24.29 3.04 -27.74
CA PHE A 322 22.96 3.04 -28.36
C PHE A 322 22.17 1.71 -28.21
N PHE A 323 22.55 0.86 -27.25
CA PHE A 323 21.78 -0.31 -26.82
C PHE A 323 20.64 0.13 -25.92
N GLU A 324 19.55 -0.61 -25.91
CA GLU A 324 18.45 -0.40 -24.96
C GLU A 324 18.54 -1.41 -23.82
N VAL A 325 17.99 -1.01 -22.66
CA VAL A 325 17.87 -1.88 -21.49
C VAL A 325 16.41 -1.88 -21.06
N ILE A 326 15.88 -3.06 -20.79
CA ILE A 326 14.56 -3.23 -20.17
C ILE A 326 14.70 -4.16 -18.95
N LEU A 327 13.96 -3.85 -17.89
CA LEU A 327 13.80 -4.75 -16.75
C LEU A 327 12.62 -5.67 -17.03
N ASN A 328 12.84 -6.98 -16.93
CA ASN A 328 11.77 -7.97 -16.95
C ASN A 328 12.02 -8.99 -15.83
N ASP A 329 11.12 -9.02 -14.86
CA ASP A 329 11.31 -9.72 -13.58
C ASP A 329 12.66 -9.32 -12.95
N ASN A 330 13.48 -10.29 -12.54
CA ASN A 330 14.81 -10.08 -11.96
C ASN A 330 15.92 -9.94 -13.01
N ASN A 331 15.62 -9.55 -14.25
CA ASN A 331 16.60 -9.54 -15.34
C ASN A 331 16.66 -8.19 -16.06
N LEU A 332 17.85 -7.61 -16.13
CA LEU A 332 18.15 -6.50 -17.02
C LEU A 332 18.53 -7.07 -18.39
N ILE A 333 17.71 -6.78 -19.41
CA ILE A 333 17.89 -7.30 -20.75
C ILE A 333 18.44 -6.18 -21.63
N PHE A 334 19.69 -6.37 -22.09
CA PHE A 334 20.44 -5.50 -22.97
C PHE A 334 20.22 -5.92 -24.42
N ILE A 335 19.70 -5.00 -25.24
CA ILE A 335 19.23 -5.30 -26.60
C ILE A 335 19.96 -4.39 -27.60
N GLY A 336 20.59 -5.03 -28.59
CA GLY A 336 21.20 -4.37 -29.75
C GLY A 336 22.30 -3.37 -29.41
N GLY A 337 22.29 -2.24 -30.11
CA GLY A 337 23.28 -1.18 -30.02
C GLY A 337 24.34 -1.25 -31.11
N ARG A 338 25.44 -0.53 -30.89
CA ARG A 338 26.58 -0.43 -31.80
C ARG A 338 27.85 -0.76 -31.05
N ARG A 339 28.73 -1.52 -31.69
CA ARG A 339 30.13 -1.64 -31.29
C ARG A 339 30.99 -1.20 -32.47
N ASP A 340 31.82 -0.20 -32.24
CA ASP A 340 32.63 0.44 -33.27
C ASP A 340 31.76 0.96 -34.43
N GLN A 341 31.86 0.36 -35.62
CA GLN A 341 31.05 0.70 -36.79
C GLN A 341 29.95 -0.34 -37.09
N ARG A 342 29.79 -1.37 -36.24
CA ARG A 342 28.87 -2.47 -36.47
C ARG A 342 27.65 -2.34 -35.57
N VAL A 343 26.47 -2.26 -36.20
CA VAL A 343 25.20 -2.39 -35.51
C VAL A 343 24.97 -3.86 -35.13
N LEU A 344 24.53 -4.08 -33.91
CA LEU A 344 24.39 -5.39 -33.29
C LEU A 344 22.93 -5.82 -33.21
N ASN A 345 22.70 -7.12 -33.24
CA ASN A 345 21.41 -7.76 -32.98
C ASN A 345 21.45 -8.62 -31.70
N ASN A 346 22.54 -8.55 -30.92
CA ASN A 346 22.72 -9.37 -29.75
C ASN A 346 21.75 -8.98 -28.63
N VAL A 347 21.25 -9.98 -27.90
CA VAL A 347 20.44 -9.78 -26.71
C VAL A 347 21.07 -10.52 -25.54
N LYS A 348 21.31 -9.83 -24.43
CA LYS A 348 21.91 -10.43 -23.23
C LYS A 348 21.09 -10.07 -22.00
N SER A 349 20.88 -11.05 -21.14
CA SER A 349 20.20 -10.88 -19.86
C SER A 349 21.23 -10.89 -18.74
N TRP A 350 21.16 -9.93 -17.82
CA TRP A 350 21.93 -9.92 -16.59
C TRP A 350 20.98 -10.06 -15.40
N ASN A 351 21.15 -11.12 -14.63
CA ASN A 351 20.25 -11.41 -13.52
C ASN A 351 20.63 -10.62 -12.27
N LEU A 352 19.66 -9.89 -11.71
CA LEU A 352 19.83 -9.04 -10.54
C LEU A 352 20.19 -9.83 -9.27
N ARG A 353 19.74 -11.08 -9.14
CA ARG A 353 19.99 -11.92 -7.95
C ARG A 353 21.32 -12.65 -8.04
N THR A 354 21.51 -13.44 -9.09
CA THR A 354 22.70 -14.29 -9.27
C THR A 354 23.91 -13.51 -9.79
N LYS A 355 23.71 -12.29 -10.31
CA LYS A 355 24.76 -11.43 -10.91
C LYS A 355 25.43 -12.06 -12.13
N THR A 356 24.75 -12.98 -12.82
CA THR A 356 25.29 -13.70 -13.98
C THR A 356 24.68 -13.24 -15.30
N TRP A 357 25.46 -13.38 -16.37
CA TRP A 357 25.01 -13.14 -17.74
C TRP A 357 24.41 -14.40 -18.36
N LYS A 358 23.38 -14.21 -19.16
CA LYS A 358 22.78 -15.22 -20.04
C LYS A 358 22.64 -14.65 -21.44
N GLN A 359 23.13 -15.38 -22.44
CA GLN A 359 22.87 -15.05 -23.85
C GLN A 359 21.41 -15.39 -24.17
N LEU A 360 20.67 -14.44 -24.74
CA LEU A 360 19.32 -14.66 -25.26
C LEU A 360 19.34 -14.71 -26.79
N PRO A 361 18.25 -15.21 -27.41
CA PRO A 361 18.10 -15.19 -28.86
C PRO A 361 18.24 -13.78 -29.42
N ALA A 362 19.01 -13.68 -30.50
CA ALA A 362 19.32 -12.42 -31.15
C ALA A 362 18.10 -11.86 -31.90
N LEU A 363 18.03 -10.53 -32.01
CA LEU A 363 17.08 -9.87 -32.90
C LEU A 363 17.29 -10.37 -34.34
N ILE A 364 16.21 -10.40 -35.12
CA ILE A 364 16.24 -10.73 -36.54
C ILE A 364 17.01 -9.64 -37.28
N CYS A 365 16.72 -8.36 -36.98
CA CYS A 365 17.41 -7.22 -37.56
C CYS A 365 18.36 -6.58 -36.53
N PRO A 366 19.61 -6.25 -36.88
CA PRO A 366 20.48 -5.44 -36.01
C PRO A 366 19.89 -4.03 -35.85
N ARG A 367 19.90 -3.51 -34.63
CA ARG A 367 19.26 -2.25 -34.27
C ARG A 367 20.08 -1.46 -33.27
N GLU A 368 20.28 -0.18 -33.53
CA GLU A 368 20.76 0.83 -32.57
C GLU A 368 19.74 1.96 -32.45
N GLY A 369 19.71 2.64 -31.30
CA GLY A 369 18.80 3.76 -31.08
C GLY A 369 17.33 3.40 -31.33
N HIS A 370 16.99 2.12 -31.17
CA HIS A 370 15.61 1.65 -31.17
C HIS A 370 15.00 1.92 -29.79
N SER A 371 13.70 1.72 -29.66
CA SER A 371 13.02 1.80 -28.37
C SER A 371 12.60 0.40 -27.94
N VAL A 372 12.54 0.14 -26.64
CA VAL A 372 12.09 -1.15 -26.09
C VAL A 372 10.92 -0.94 -25.14
N ALA A 373 9.85 -1.70 -25.32
CA ALA A 373 8.68 -1.70 -24.44
C ALA A 373 8.44 -3.09 -23.84
N LEU A 374 8.02 -3.13 -22.58
CA LEU A 374 7.49 -4.32 -21.92
C LEU A 374 5.98 -4.14 -21.75
N LEU A 375 5.20 -5.04 -22.35
CA LEU A 375 3.74 -5.04 -22.24
C LEU A 375 3.22 -6.47 -22.17
N ASP A 376 2.41 -6.78 -21.15
CA ASP A 376 1.82 -8.10 -20.90
C ASP A 376 2.86 -9.24 -20.94
N GLY A 377 4.02 -9.03 -20.32
CA GLY A 377 5.13 -9.98 -20.27
C GLY A 377 5.87 -10.19 -21.61
N LYS A 378 5.58 -9.38 -22.63
CA LYS A 378 6.24 -9.43 -23.94
C LYS A 378 7.14 -8.23 -24.14
N ILE A 379 8.31 -8.47 -24.73
CA ILE A 379 9.29 -7.45 -25.05
C ILE A 379 9.17 -7.08 -26.52
N TYR A 380 9.04 -5.79 -26.80
CA TYR A 380 8.89 -5.22 -28.14
C TYR A 380 10.11 -4.35 -28.44
N ALA A 381 10.88 -4.66 -29.48
CA ALA A 381 11.94 -3.83 -30.01
C ALA A 381 11.43 -3.07 -31.23
N ILE A 382 11.37 -1.75 -31.14
CA ILE A 382 10.61 -0.90 -32.06
C ILE A 382 11.55 0.12 -32.73
N GLY A 383 11.56 0.12 -34.07
CA GLY A 383 12.33 1.09 -34.85
C GLY A 383 13.84 0.93 -34.72
N GLY A 384 14.54 2.07 -34.64
CA GLY A 384 16.00 2.18 -34.62
C GLY A 384 16.61 2.26 -36.02
N SER A 385 17.92 2.03 -36.08
CA SER A 385 18.72 2.00 -37.31
C SER A 385 19.45 0.68 -37.42
N ASN A 386 19.51 0.11 -38.62
CA ASN A 386 20.36 -1.08 -38.90
C ASN A 386 21.76 -0.70 -39.41
N GLY A 387 22.11 0.58 -39.36
CA GLY A 387 23.35 1.15 -39.90
C GLY A 387 23.21 1.75 -41.30
N ASN A 388 22.18 1.36 -42.04
CA ASN A 388 21.90 1.85 -43.40
C ASN A 388 20.65 2.72 -43.46
N ILE A 389 19.56 2.26 -42.82
CA ILE A 389 18.26 2.93 -42.85
C ILE A 389 17.65 3.01 -41.46
N THR A 390 16.80 4.02 -41.27
CA THR A 390 15.86 4.08 -40.16
C THR A 390 14.74 3.08 -40.36
N LEU A 391 14.40 2.33 -39.32
CA LEU A 391 13.45 1.23 -39.37
C LEU A 391 12.07 1.69 -38.88
N MET A 392 11.02 1.18 -39.54
CA MET A 392 9.63 1.21 -39.05
C MET A 392 9.21 -0.14 -38.42
N SER A 393 10.04 -1.17 -38.60
CA SER A 393 9.71 -2.52 -38.17
C SER A 393 9.78 -2.67 -36.65
N MET A 394 8.90 -3.50 -36.12
CA MET A 394 8.87 -3.92 -34.73
C MET A 394 9.15 -5.42 -34.66
N GLU A 395 9.90 -5.85 -33.66
CA GLU A 395 10.12 -7.25 -33.33
C GLU A 395 9.59 -7.53 -31.93
N VAL A 396 8.98 -8.70 -31.73
CA VAL A 396 8.39 -9.12 -30.46
C VAL A 396 9.03 -10.44 -30.03
N LEU A 397 9.48 -10.50 -28.79
CA LEU A 397 9.96 -11.73 -28.19
C LEU A 397 8.75 -12.62 -27.87
N THR A 398 8.71 -13.79 -28.48
CA THR A 398 7.64 -14.77 -28.28
C THR A 398 7.85 -15.59 -27.01
N SER A 399 6.78 -16.20 -26.50
CA SER A 399 6.85 -17.13 -25.36
C SER A 399 7.70 -18.38 -25.65
N ALA A 400 7.93 -18.71 -26.93
CA ALA A 400 8.84 -19.76 -27.35
C ALA A 400 10.33 -19.38 -27.21
N GLY A 401 10.62 -18.11 -26.89
CA GLY A 401 11.97 -17.58 -26.73
C GLY A 401 12.56 -16.94 -28.00
N ASP A 402 11.86 -17.00 -29.13
CA ASP A 402 12.36 -16.44 -30.40
C ASP A 402 11.74 -15.07 -30.71
N TRP A 403 12.48 -14.24 -31.45
CA TRP A 403 11.97 -12.97 -31.99
C TRP A 403 11.15 -13.19 -33.27
N ARG A 404 10.07 -12.42 -33.42
CA ARG A 404 9.27 -12.37 -34.66
C ARG A 404 8.94 -10.94 -35.04
N PHE A 405 8.82 -10.66 -36.32
CA PHE A 405 8.31 -9.37 -36.78
C PHE A 405 6.85 -9.18 -36.37
N GLY A 406 6.57 -8.04 -35.75
CA GLY A 406 5.21 -7.54 -35.48
C GLY A 406 4.75 -6.58 -36.57
N ARG A 407 3.63 -5.89 -36.31
CA ARG A 407 3.13 -4.82 -37.18
C ARG A 407 4.15 -3.67 -37.21
N SER A 408 4.54 -3.24 -38.41
CA SER A 408 5.40 -2.06 -38.56
C SER A 408 4.63 -0.78 -38.23
N MET A 409 5.32 0.19 -37.64
CA MET A 409 4.82 1.56 -37.47
C MET A 409 4.51 2.20 -38.83
N ASN A 410 3.73 3.28 -38.83
CA ASN A 410 3.44 4.03 -40.03
C ASN A 410 4.66 4.86 -40.48
N THR A 411 5.46 5.33 -39.52
CA THR A 411 6.65 6.15 -39.79
C THR A 411 7.91 5.44 -39.26
N PRO A 412 9.02 5.42 -40.01
CA PRO A 412 10.29 4.93 -39.48
C PRO A 412 10.80 5.88 -38.40
N ARG A 413 11.34 5.34 -37.31
CA ARG A 413 11.80 6.14 -36.17
C ARG A 413 13.05 5.53 -35.54
N ARG A 414 14.06 6.35 -35.31
CA ARG A 414 15.15 6.07 -34.35
C ARG A 414 15.15 7.17 -33.27
N GLU A 415 15.69 6.84 -32.10
CA GLU A 415 15.79 7.75 -30.95
C GLU A 415 14.44 8.33 -30.51
N ALA A 416 13.38 7.54 -30.70
CA ALA A 416 12.03 7.83 -30.21
C ALA A 416 11.89 7.38 -28.76
N ALA A 417 11.01 8.05 -28.01
CA ALA A 417 10.61 7.55 -26.70
C ALA A 417 9.47 6.54 -26.85
N VAL A 418 9.42 5.58 -25.93
CA VAL A 418 8.36 4.58 -25.85
C VAL A 418 7.88 4.45 -24.42
N VAL A 419 6.58 4.34 -24.24
CA VAL A 419 5.94 4.02 -22.96
C VAL A 419 4.79 3.06 -23.15
N THR A 420 4.40 2.38 -22.09
CA THR A 420 3.22 1.51 -22.07
C THR A 420 2.16 2.08 -21.15
N LEU A 421 0.94 2.24 -21.66
CA LEU A 421 -0.18 2.84 -20.93
C LEU A 421 -1.50 2.19 -21.35
N ASN A 422 -2.33 1.82 -20.38
CA ASN A 422 -3.67 1.25 -20.59
C ASN A 422 -3.68 0.07 -21.58
N GLY A 423 -2.70 -0.83 -21.49
CA GLY A 423 -2.61 -2.00 -22.39
C GLY A 423 -2.12 -1.69 -23.81
N ASN A 424 -1.56 -0.51 -24.07
CA ASN A 424 -1.07 -0.08 -25.37
C ASN A 424 0.38 0.41 -25.30
N ILE A 425 1.06 0.41 -26.45
CA ILE A 425 2.42 0.95 -26.59
C ILE A 425 2.34 2.29 -27.32
N PHE A 426 2.91 3.36 -26.76
CA PHE A 426 2.99 4.67 -27.40
C PHE A 426 4.42 4.94 -27.82
N VAL A 427 4.62 5.33 -29.08
CA VAL A 427 5.90 5.74 -29.64
C VAL A 427 5.82 7.21 -30.05
N MET A 428 6.76 8.01 -29.57
CA MET A 428 6.69 9.46 -29.66
C MET A 428 7.99 10.04 -30.22
N GLY A 429 7.84 10.95 -31.17
CA GLY A 429 8.93 11.71 -31.78
C GLY A 429 9.98 10.85 -32.49
N GLY A 430 11.25 11.21 -32.33
CA GLY A 430 12.39 10.56 -32.97
C GLY A 430 12.75 11.16 -34.34
N TYR A 431 13.67 10.49 -35.04
CA TYR A 431 14.19 10.86 -36.35
C TYR A 431 13.85 9.80 -37.39
N ASP A 432 13.31 10.21 -38.55
CA ASP A 432 12.84 9.28 -39.60
C ASP A 432 13.92 8.91 -40.63
N GLY A 433 15.10 9.51 -40.55
CA GLY A 433 16.15 9.41 -41.57
C GLY A 433 16.40 10.74 -42.29
N ASN A 434 15.43 11.65 -42.26
CA ASN A 434 15.49 12.97 -42.90
C ASN A 434 15.14 14.10 -41.93
N ARG A 435 14.07 13.94 -41.13
CA ARG A 435 13.55 14.97 -40.22
C ARG A 435 13.18 14.40 -38.86
N TYR A 436 13.18 15.29 -37.88
CA TYR A 436 12.63 15.01 -36.57
C TYR A 436 11.11 15.13 -36.60
N SER A 437 10.44 14.30 -35.80
CA SER A 437 8.99 14.26 -35.71
C SER A 437 8.49 14.68 -34.33
N ASN A 438 7.29 15.27 -34.30
CA ASN A 438 6.48 15.44 -33.10
C ASN A 438 5.29 14.46 -33.07
N SER A 439 5.14 13.63 -34.09
CA SER A 439 4.01 12.72 -34.21
C SER A 439 4.10 11.59 -33.19
N VAL A 440 2.93 11.10 -32.81
CA VAL A 440 2.76 10.04 -31.81
C VAL A 440 1.94 8.92 -32.45
N GLU A 441 2.39 7.68 -32.25
CA GLU A 441 1.69 6.48 -32.71
C GLU A 441 1.43 5.55 -31.53
N GLN A 442 0.23 5.01 -31.47
CA GLN A 442 -0.19 4.03 -30.48
C GLN A 442 -0.38 2.68 -31.15
N TYR A 443 0.22 1.63 -30.58
CA TYR A 443 0.00 0.25 -30.95
C TYR A 443 -0.91 -0.44 -29.94
N ASN A 444 -1.98 -1.03 -30.45
CA ASN A 444 -2.89 -1.86 -29.66
C ASN A 444 -2.63 -3.35 -29.98
N PRO A 445 -2.12 -4.15 -29.02
CA PRO A 445 -1.78 -5.55 -29.27
C PRO A 445 -3.00 -6.44 -29.52
N ASN A 446 -4.18 -6.07 -29.03
CA ASN A 446 -5.42 -6.83 -29.24
C ASN A 446 -5.94 -6.71 -30.67
N THR A 447 -5.78 -5.54 -31.28
CA THR A 447 -6.19 -5.28 -32.67
C THR A 447 -5.05 -5.41 -33.68
N ASN A 448 -3.80 -5.48 -33.20
CA ASN A 448 -2.58 -5.52 -34.01
C ASN A 448 -2.50 -4.34 -35.01
N LEU A 449 -2.89 -3.15 -34.57
CA LEU A 449 -2.94 -1.92 -35.37
C LEU A 449 -2.13 -0.81 -34.70
N TRP A 450 -1.49 0.00 -35.55
CA TRP A 450 -0.93 1.30 -35.18
C TRP A 450 -1.93 2.39 -35.56
N THR A 451 -2.23 3.29 -34.62
CA THR A 451 -3.10 4.45 -34.81
C THR A 451 -2.36 5.72 -34.47
N SER A 452 -2.55 6.78 -35.26
CA SER A 452 -2.00 8.10 -34.93
C SER A 452 -2.76 8.73 -33.76
N CYS A 453 -2.02 9.30 -32.83
CA CYS A 453 -2.54 10.14 -31.74
C CYS A 453 -2.26 11.61 -32.03
N ALA A 454 -2.73 12.50 -31.16
CA ALA A 454 -2.35 13.90 -31.23
C ALA A 454 -0.83 14.06 -31.16
N SER A 455 -0.31 14.87 -32.07
CA SER A 455 1.11 15.22 -32.09
C SER A 455 1.46 16.09 -30.91
N MET A 456 2.68 15.92 -30.39
CA MET A 456 3.25 16.83 -29.40
C MET A 456 3.30 18.25 -29.98
N ASN A 457 3.25 19.26 -29.12
CA ASN A 457 3.32 20.66 -29.57
C ASN A 457 4.66 20.95 -30.26
N ASN A 458 5.69 20.17 -29.92
CA ASN A 458 7.05 20.35 -30.40
C ASN A 458 7.69 19.03 -30.86
N TYR A 459 8.67 19.12 -31.77
CA TYR A 459 9.44 17.95 -32.19
C TYR A 459 10.55 17.63 -31.19
N TYR A 460 10.61 16.36 -30.80
CA TYR A 460 11.52 15.88 -29.77
C TYR A 460 12.30 14.67 -30.27
N TRP A 461 13.61 14.69 -30.03
CA TRP A 461 14.51 13.54 -30.17
C TRP A 461 15.22 13.31 -28.84
N LEU A 462 15.63 12.06 -28.57
CA LEU A 462 16.40 11.72 -27.38
C LEU A 462 15.75 12.23 -26.08
N HIS A 463 14.42 12.18 -25.97
CA HIS A 463 13.68 12.66 -24.81
C HIS A 463 13.39 11.52 -23.82
N GLY A 464 13.29 11.87 -22.54
CA GLY A 464 12.76 10.98 -21.52
C GLY A 464 11.24 10.99 -21.57
N ALA A 465 10.63 9.82 -21.45
CA ALA A 465 9.19 9.71 -21.29
C ALA A 465 8.85 8.76 -20.15
N ALA A 466 7.80 9.07 -19.41
CA ALA A 466 7.29 8.21 -18.35
C ALA A 466 5.78 8.30 -18.28
N VAL A 467 5.16 7.22 -17.81
CA VAL A 467 3.76 7.24 -17.39
C VAL A 467 3.72 7.65 -15.93
N HIS A 468 2.88 8.63 -15.63
CA HIS A 468 2.65 9.10 -14.27
C HIS A 468 1.17 9.46 -14.12
N LYS A 469 0.51 8.90 -13.09
CA LYS A 469 -0.92 9.11 -12.78
C LYS A 469 -1.84 8.98 -14.01
N GLY A 470 -1.60 7.95 -14.84
CA GLY A 470 -2.41 7.66 -16.02
C GLY A 470 -2.21 8.58 -17.22
N CYS A 471 -1.27 9.53 -17.15
CA CYS A 471 -0.87 10.40 -18.26
C CYS A 471 0.54 10.05 -18.74
N ILE A 472 0.88 10.45 -19.98
CA ILE A 472 2.25 10.34 -20.50
C ILE A 472 2.92 11.69 -20.34
N PHE A 473 4.11 11.69 -19.74
CA PHE A 473 4.94 12.88 -19.64
C PHE A 473 6.16 12.72 -20.52
N VAL A 474 6.47 13.77 -21.27
CA VAL A 474 7.68 13.89 -22.08
C VAL A 474 8.51 15.03 -21.49
N VAL A 475 9.68 14.67 -20.95
CA VAL A 475 10.63 15.62 -20.40
C VAL A 475 11.84 15.64 -21.31
N LYS A 476 12.21 16.83 -21.74
CA LYS A 476 13.27 17.01 -22.72
C LYS A 476 14.55 17.49 -22.08
N GLY A 477 15.61 17.39 -22.88
CA GLY A 477 16.49 18.52 -23.05
C GLY A 477 17.17 18.60 -24.40
N GLY A 478 17.84 19.75 -24.59
CA GLY A 478 18.45 20.22 -25.83
C GLY A 478 17.53 21.07 -26.74
N GLY A 479 17.68 22.40 -26.70
CA GLY A 479 17.12 23.39 -27.65
C GLY A 479 16.39 24.59 -27.02
N HIS A 480 16.53 25.79 -27.60
CA HIS A 480 15.94 27.05 -27.09
C HIS A 480 14.42 27.00 -27.01
N ASN A 481 13.91 27.17 -25.79
CA ASN A 481 12.50 27.20 -25.41
C ASN A 481 11.83 25.84 -25.65
N ARG A 482 11.26 25.20 -24.61
CA ARG A 482 9.96 24.48 -24.65
C ARG A 482 9.77 23.65 -23.38
N ALA A 483 8.59 23.84 -22.82
CA ALA A 483 7.97 23.12 -21.72
C ALA A 483 8.17 21.59 -21.80
N ALA A 484 8.19 20.92 -20.64
CA ALA A 484 7.85 19.50 -20.65
C ALA A 484 6.38 19.37 -21.07
N GLU A 485 5.97 18.23 -21.63
CA GLU A 485 4.60 18.08 -22.12
C GLU A 485 3.91 16.89 -21.46
N ARG A 486 2.63 17.06 -21.15
CA ARG A 486 1.75 16.01 -20.61
C ARG A 486 0.66 15.67 -21.62
N TYR A 487 0.56 14.41 -21.96
CA TYR A 487 -0.51 13.86 -22.79
C TYR A 487 -1.60 13.22 -21.94
N ASP A 488 -2.82 13.67 -22.15
CA ASP A 488 -4.03 13.06 -21.60
C ASP A 488 -4.61 12.07 -22.63
N PRO A 489 -4.55 10.75 -22.39
CA PRO A 489 -5.03 9.75 -23.35
C PRO A 489 -6.56 9.75 -23.50
N GLN A 490 -7.32 10.29 -22.55
CA GLN A 490 -8.78 10.36 -22.65
C GLN A 490 -9.22 11.48 -23.59
N LYS A 491 -8.48 12.60 -23.57
CA LYS A 491 -8.74 13.75 -24.44
C LYS A 491 -8.00 13.66 -25.77
N ASN A 492 -6.93 12.85 -25.83
CA ASN A 492 -6.00 12.82 -26.95
C ASN A 492 -5.42 14.22 -27.21
N GLU A 493 -4.90 14.86 -26.17
CA GLU A 493 -4.38 16.24 -26.22
C GLU A 493 -3.10 16.37 -25.39
N TRP A 494 -2.21 17.28 -25.82
CA TRP A 494 -0.98 17.63 -25.12
C TRP A 494 -1.11 18.98 -24.43
N THR A 495 -0.68 19.06 -23.17
CA THR A 495 -0.60 20.29 -22.38
C THR A 495 0.85 20.58 -22.03
N GLU A 496 1.27 21.83 -22.16
CA GLU A 496 2.59 22.29 -21.69
C GLU A 496 2.62 22.37 -20.16
N ILE A 497 3.73 21.92 -19.57
CA ILE A 497 4.05 22.04 -18.14
C ILE A 497 5.43 22.67 -17.97
N CYS A 498 5.77 23.10 -16.77
CA CYS A 498 7.04 23.77 -16.50
C CYS A 498 8.26 22.99 -17.02
N ALA A 499 9.19 23.71 -17.64
CA ALA A 499 10.40 23.15 -18.22
C ALA A 499 11.38 22.70 -17.13
N LEU A 500 12.07 21.59 -17.39
CA LEU A 500 13.12 21.08 -16.50
C LEU A 500 14.31 22.07 -16.47
N PRO A 501 14.71 22.60 -15.29
CA PRO A 501 15.88 23.46 -15.17
C PRO A 501 17.15 22.74 -15.65
N ASN A 502 17.91 23.37 -16.54
CA ASN A 502 19.10 22.76 -17.16
C ASN A 502 18.83 21.40 -17.82
N GLY A 503 17.59 21.15 -18.28
CA GLY A 503 17.19 19.90 -18.93
C GLY A 503 18.05 19.60 -20.16
N GLY A 504 18.51 18.35 -20.25
CA GLY A 504 19.45 17.87 -21.27
C GLY A 504 18.90 16.75 -22.17
N GLU A 505 19.53 16.53 -23.33
CA GLU A 505 19.25 15.36 -24.16
C GLU A 505 19.45 14.08 -23.32
N ARG A 506 18.65 13.04 -23.59
CA ARG A 506 18.73 11.72 -22.94
C ARG A 506 18.53 11.75 -21.42
N THR A 507 17.79 12.73 -20.90
CA THR A 507 17.28 12.69 -19.53
C THR A 507 16.36 11.47 -19.36
N ALA A 508 16.58 10.70 -18.31
CA ALA A 508 15.73 9.56 -17.97
C ALA A 508 14.51 10.05 -17.18
N CYS A 509 13.36 9.44 -17.42
CA CYS A 509 12.13 9.75 -16.68
C CYS A 509 11.53 8.49 -16.08
N ILE A 510 11.02 8.60 -14.85
CA ILE A 510 10.36 7.50 -14.15
C ILE A 510 9.41 8.05 -13.09
N SER A 511 8.31 7.34 -12.83
CA SER A 511 7.45 7.60 -11.67
C SER A 511 7.98 6.82 -10.46
N ILE A 512 8.36 7.52 -9.40
CA ILE A 512 8.88 6.97 -8.14
C ILE A 512 8.06 7.55 -7.00
N ASN A 513 7.46 6.70 -6.17
CA ASN A 513 6.68 7.08 -4.98
C ASN A 513 5.63 8.16 -5.28
N ASN A 514 4.88 7.94 -6.37
CA ASN A 514 3.85 8.87 -6.85
C ASN A 514 4.38 10.29 -7.21
N HIS A 515 5.66 10.39 -7.55
CA HIS A 515 6.27 11.59 -8.10
C HIS A 515 6.93 11.29 -9.45
N LEU A 516 6.90 12.25 -10.37
CA LEU A 516 7.63 12.16 -11.63
C LEU A 516 9.07 12.65 -11.44
N TRP A 517 10.03 11.77 -11.71
CA TRP A 517 11.46 12.06 -11.62
C TRP A 517 12.09 12.25 -13.01
N ALA A 518 13.01 13.20 -13.08
CA ALA A 518 13.89 13.44 -14.22
C ALA A 518 15.35 13.34 -13.75
N ILE A 519 16.14 12.48 -14.41
CA ILE A 519 17.44 12.05 -13.89
C ILE A 519 18.49 12.05 -15.01
N GLY A 520 19.61 12.73 -14.75
CA GLY A 520 20.78 12.78 -15.64
C GLY A 520 20.48 13.42 -17.00
N GLY A 521 21.26 13.03 -18.01
CA GLY A 521 21.18 13.59 -19.37
C GLY A 521 22.38 14.44 -19.75
N PHE A 522 22.21 15.26 -20.78
CA PHE A 522 23.25 16.13 -21.33
C PHE A 522 22.70 17.50 -21.71
N SER A 523 23.08 18.54 -20.98
CA SER A 523 22.76 19.92 -21.35
C SER A 523 23.89 20.52 -22.18
N ASN A 524 24.90 21.09 -21.52
CA ASN A 524 26.19 21.47 -22.12
C ASN A 524 27.28 20.43 -21.83
N GLN A 525 27.09 19.65 -20.77
CA GLN A 525 27.94 18.55 -20.32
C GLN A 525 27.02 17.46 -19.76
N LEU A 526 27.56 16.25 -19.56
CA LEU A 526 26.84 15.20 -18.85
C LEU A 526 26.44 15.70 -17.45
N THR A 527 25.19 15.46 -17.07
CA THR A 527 24.66 15.87 -15.77
C THR A 527 24.45 14.67 -14.87
N ASP A 528 24.62 14.88 -13.57
CA ASP A 528 24.22 14.00 -12.47
C ASP A 528 22.94 14.51 -11.77
N SER A 529 22.36 15.61 -12.25
CA SER A 529 21.21 16.24 -11.62
C SER A 529 19.98 15.33 -11.59
N THR A 530 19.26 15.39 -10.48
CA THR A 530 17.97 14.73 -10.30
C THR A 530 16.94 15.77 -9.89
N HIS A 531 15.75 15.65 -10.46
CA HIS A 531 14.65 16.56 -10.18
C HIS A 531 13.35 15.80 -10.03
N VAL A 532 12.48 16.31 -9.17
CA VAL A 532 11.12 15.83 -8.96
C VAL A 532 10.14 16.91 -9.39
N TYR A 533 9.14 16.54 -10.16
CA TYR A 533 8.06 17.45 -10.55
C TYR A 533 7.03 17.58 -9.42
N ASP A 534 6.81 18.82 -9.00
CA ASP A 534 5.72 19.23 -8.12
C ASP A 534 4.54 19.71 -8.97
N GLU A 535 3.48 18.92 -8.97
CA GLU A 535 2.25 19.18 -9.73
C GLU A 535 1.42 20.34 -9.17
N GLU A 536 1.50 20.61 -7.86
CA GLU A 536 0.70 21.67 -7.23
C GLU A 536 1.22 23.05 -7.63
N THR A 537 2.54 23.17 -7.72
CA THR A 537 3.21 24.44 -8.04
C THR A 537 3.68 24.55 -9.48
N ASP A 538 3.55 23.48 -10.28
CA ASP A 538 4.08 23.34 -11.63
C ASP A 538 5.58 23.71 -11.69
N ARG A 539 6.40 23.01 -10.88
CA ARG A 539 7.84 23.27 -10.77
C ARG A 539 8.64 21.99 -10.60
N TRP A 540 9.91 22.06 -11.03
CA TRP A 540 10.88 21.00 -10.77
C TRP A 540 11.72 21.33 -9.54
N LEU A 541 11.71 20.44 -8.56
CA LEU A 541 12.48 20.52 -7.33
C LEU A 541 13.74 19.67 -7.46
N GLN A 542 14.91 20.28 -7.24
CA GLN A 542 16.18 19.56 -7.29
C GLN A 542 16.30 18.61 -6.09
N LYS A 543 16.73 17.37 -6.36
CA LYS A 543 17.00 16.32 -5.36
C LYS A 543 18.49 15.98 -5.33
N THR A 544 18.86 15.01 -4.49
CA THR A 544 20.24 14.53 -4.36
C THR A 544 20.77 14.06 -5.71
N PRO A 545 21.92 14.58 -6.18
CA PRO A 545 22.47 14.21 -7.48
C PRO A 545 22.84 12.72 -7.51
N LEU A 546 22.90 12.17 -8.72
CA LEU A 546 23.42 10.84 -8.96
C LEU A 546 24.90 10.76 -8.54
N PRO A 547 25.38 9.58 -8.10
CA PRO A 547 26.81 9.37 -7.82
C PRO A 547 27.74 9.56 -9.03
N LYS A 548 27.20 9.61 -10.25
CA LYS A 548 27.93 9.75 -11.49
C LYS A 548 27.05 10.44 -12.54
N ALA A 549 27.62 11.39 -13.26
CA ALA A 549 26.95 12.04 -14.39
C ALA A 549 26.86 11.09 -15.60
N GLY A 550 25.72 11.09 -16.31
CA GLY A 550 25.53 10.19 -17.43
C GLY A 550 24.11 10.08 -17.97
N TYR A 551 23.95 9.20 -18.95
CA TYR A 551 22.65 8.77 -19.46
C TYR A 551 22.20 7.51 -18.72
N TYR A 552 20.92 7.41 -18.39
CA TYR A 552 20.39 6.27 -17.64
C TYR A 552 19.11 5.72 -18.28
N SER A 553 18.87 4.43 -18.11
CA SER A 553 17.52 3.85 -18.19
C SER A 553 17.05 3.54 -16.78
N CYS A 554 15.84 3.97 -16.44
CA CYS A 554 15.27 3.83 -15.10
C CYS A 554 14.17 2.77 -15.10
N PHE A 555 14.09 2.01 -14.00
CA PHE A 555 13.13 0.93 -13.83
C PHE A 555 12.58 0.91 -12.40
N ALA A 556 11.34 0.47 -12.25
CA ALA A 556 10.74 0.12 -10.97
C ALA A 556 10.56 -1.41 -10.93
N GLU A 557 11.27 -2.09 -10.04
CA GLU A 557 11.10 -3.52 -9.78
C GLU A 557 10.23 -3.71 -8.55
N LEU A 558 9.10 -4.42 -8.64
CA LEU A 558 8.34 -4.75 -7.44
C LEU A 558 9.27 -5.55 -6.50
N LYS A 559 9.47 -5.13 -5.24
CA LYS A 559 10.22 -5.97 -4.28
C LYS A 559 9.51 -7.31 -4.23
N ALA A 560 10.15 -8.34 -4.79
CA ALA A 560 9.81 -9.70 -4.43
C ALA A 560 10.05 -9.80 -2.93
N LEU A 561 8.99 -10.05 -2.16
CA LEU A 561 9.08 -10.49 -0.77
C LEU A 561 10.13 -11.61 -0.75
N GLN A 562 11.26 -11.34 -0.09
CA GLN A 562 12.37 -12.30 0.02
C GLN A 562 12.03 -13.39 1.00
#